data_AF-A0A1L3I5D9-F1
#
_entry.id   AF-A0A1L3I5D9-F1
#
_cell.length_a   1.000
_cell.length_b   1.000
_cell.length_c   1.000
_cell.angle_alpha   90.00
_cell.angle_beta   90.00
_cell.angle_gamma   90.00
#
_symmetry.space_group_name_H-M   'P 1'
#
loop_
_entity.id
_entity.type
_entity.pdbx_description
1 polymer ?
#
loop_
_entity_poly.entity_id
_entity_poly.type
_entity_poly.pdbx_seq_one_letter_code
_entity_poly.pdbx_strand_id
1 'polypeptide(L)'
;MPIHTLEWELTAYMLGVGTGQRIGDVIGMEWAHYDGQFISVVQEKTAARLWVACPEFLRTYLDNLPRSGRFIIAQSLHKGVAKRTIQQRVMAVREKIGAQAFVIHGWRYTAAVHLAEAGASDSEIQAVTGHKTLEMVKKYRSQANQKRLSQAAQARRTRT
;
A
#
# COMPACT_ATOMS: atom_id res chain seq x y z
N MET A 1 4.53 26.20 -14.61
CA MET A 1 5.15 25.74 -13.36
C MET A 1 5.99 24.51 -13.67
N PRO A 2 7.28 24.48 -13.31
CA PRO A 2 8.14 23.35 -13.63
C PRO A 2 7.60 22.07 -12.96
N ILE A 3 7.69 20.95 -13.67
CA ILE A 3 7.44 19.63 -13.11
C ILE A 3 8.57 19.40 -12.10
N HIS A 4 8.37 19.85 -10.86
CA HIS A 4 9.11 19.29 -9.74
C HIS A 4 8.90 17.78 -9.83
N THR A 5 9.99 17.01 -9.78
CA THR A 5 9.99 15.56 -9.84
C THR A 5 8.90 15.01 -8.92
N LEU A 6 8.00 14.17 -9.44
CA LEU A 6 6.86 13.57 -8.72
C LEU A 6 7.32 12.48 -7.72
N GLU A 7 8.53 12.63 -7.19
CA GLU A 7 9.25 11.61 -6.44
C GLU A 7 8.55 11.28 -5.13
N TRP A 8 8.13 12.28 -4.37
CA TRP A 8 7.43 12.08 -3.10
C TRP A 8 6.05 11.45 -3.27
N GLU A 9 5.30 11.90 -4.29
CA GLU A 9 3.97 11.40 -4.62
C GLU A 9 4.02 9.94 -5.06
N LEU A 10 4.98 9.62 -5.95
CA LEU A 10 5.20 8.26 -6.42
C LEU A 10 5.70 7.35 -5.28
N THR A 11 6.66 7.82 -4.48
CA THR A 11 7.17 7.05 -3.33
C THR A 11 6.05 6.74 -2.34
N ALA A 12 5.21 7.73 -2.02
CA ALA A 12 4.06 7.54 -1.14
C ALA A 12 3.06 6.53 -1.71
N TYR A 13 2.79 6.57 -3.02
CA TYR A 13 1.94 5.61 -3.71
C TYR A 13 2.53 4.19 -3.65
N MET A 14 3.80 4.03 -4.00
CA MET A 14 4.50 2.74 -4.03
C MET A 14 4.51 2.10 -2.64
N LEU A 15 4.87 2.85 -1.60
CA LEU A 15 4.81 2.38 -0.21
C LEU A 15 3.38 2.07 0.21
N GLY A 16 2.41 2.93 -0.09
CA GLY A 16 1.02 2.74 0.29
C GLY A 16 0.39 1.48 -0.31
N VAL A 17 0.62 1.22 -1.59
CA VAL A 17 0.10 0.03 -2.28
C VAL A 17 0.92 -1.21 -1.95
N GLY A 18 2.25 -1.10 -1.89
CA GLY A 18 3.13 -2.24 -1.62
C GLY A 18 3.08 -2.74 -0.19
N THR A 19 2.77 -1.87 0.79
CA THR A 19 2.74 -2.26 2.21
C THR A 19 1.32 -2.32 2.79
N GLY A 20 0.32 -1.75 2.11
CA GLY A 20 -1.05 -1.64 2.63
C GLY A 20 -1.20 -0.76 3.88
N GLN A 21 -0.19 0.06 4.22
CA GLN A 21 -0.20 0.89 5.42
C GLN A 21 -0.93 2.22 5.20
N ARG A 22 -1.33 2.89 6.30
CA ARG A 22 -2.00 4.19 6.21
C ARG A 22 -0.97 5.26 5.87
N ILE A 23 -1.40 6.34 5.26
CA ILE A 23 -0.48 7.43 4.88
C ILE A 23 0.31 8.01 6.06
N GLY A 24 -0.25 8.01 7.28
CA GLY A 24 0.47 8.43 8.49
C GLY A 24 1.65 7.50 8.79
N ASP A 25 1.39 6.18 8.78
CA ASP A 25 2.43 5.16 8.95
C ASP A 25 3.48 5.24 7.82
N VAL A 26 3.04 5.46 6.57
CA VAL A 26 3.91 5.54 5.39
C VAL A 26 4.91 6.70 5.47
N ILE A 27 4.47 7.91 5.85
CA ILE A 27 5.39 9.07 5.94
C ILE A 27 6.38 8.93 7.10
N GLY A 28 6.09 8.07 8.08
CA GLY A 28 6.95 7.77 9.21
C GLY A 28 7.95 6.65 8.94
N MET A 29 7.94 6.04 7.75
CA MET A 29 8.89 4.97 7.42
C MET A 29 10.31 5.52 7.23
N GLU A 30 11.25 4.87 7.89
CA GLU A 30 12.68 5.18 7.84
C GLU A 30 13.43 4.10 7.07
N TRP A 31 14.59 4.45 6.50
CA TRP A 31 15.43 3.47 5.81
C TRP A 31 15.90 2.35 6.75
N ALA A 32 16.07 2.64 8.04
CA ALA A 32 16.40 1.64 9.06
C ALA A 32 15.28 0.60 9.28
N HIS A 33 14.05 0.88 8.84
CA HIS A 33 12.95 -0.08 8.93
C HIS A 33 12.96 -1.11 7.80
N TYR A 34 13.70 -0.86 6.71
CA TYR A 34 13.72 -1.67 5.49
C TYR A 34 15.03 -2.47 5.40
N ASP A 35 14.93 -3.79 5.32
CA ASP A 35 16.08 -4.71 5.27
C ASP A 35 16.35 -5.30 3.87
N GLY A 36 15.65 -4.80 2.85
CA GLY A 36 15.69 -5.36 1.49
C GLY A 36 14.53 -6.32 1.20
N GLN A 37 13.94 -6.97 2.21
CA GLN A 37 12.87 -7.96 2.05
C GLN A 37 11.58 -7.56 2.79
N PHE A 38 11.70 -6.96 3.97
CA PHE A 38 10.62 -6.54 4.83
C PHE A 38 10.76 -5.07 5.21
N ILE A 39 9.62 -4.46 5.51
CA ILE A 39 9.56 -3.17 6.20
C ILE A 39 8.87 -3.33 7.55
N SER A 40 9.54 -2.92 8.61
CA SER A 40 8.98 -2.90 9.96
C SER A 40 8.13 -1.64 10.18
N VAL A 41 6.94 -1.82 10.76
CA VAL A 41 5.99 -0.73 10.98
C VAL A 41 5.35 -0.86 12.36
N VAL A 42 5.31 0.25 13.10
CA VAL A 42 4.44 0.40 14.28
C VAL A 42 3.30 1.33 13.89
N GLN A 43 2.09 0.77 13.76
CA GLN A 43 0.93 1.55 13.31
C GLN A 43 0.52 2.60 14.34
N GLU A 44 0.48 3.88 13.96
CA GLU A 44 0.15 4.99 14.87
C GLU A 44 -1.24 4.81 15.52
N LYS A 45 -2.22 4.37 14.73
CA LYS A 45 -3.62 4.28 15.19
C LYS A 45 -3.89 3.09 16.12
N THR A 46 -3.11 2.02 16.02
CA THR A 46 -3.43 0.73 16.65
C THR A 46 -2.32 0.19 17.53
N ALA A 47 -1.13 0.79 17.49
CA ALA A 47 0.11 0.32 18.09
C ALA A 47 0.54 -1.10 17.65
N ALA A 48 -0.07 -1.66 16.59
CA ALA A 48 0.29 -2.96 16.06
C ALA A 48 1.69 -2.91 15.45
N ARG A 49 2.53 -3.87 15.83
CA ARG A 49 3.87 -4.07 15.25
C ARG A 49 3.78 -5.09 14.13
N LEU A 50 4.20 -4.71 12.93
CA LEU A 50 4.11 -5.54 11.74
C LEU A 50 5.48 -5.62 11.06
N TRP A 51 5.76 -6.78 10.48
CA TRP A 51 6.81 -6.99 9.49
C TRP A 51 6.11 -7.26 8.16
N VAL A 52 6.16 -6.29 7.26
CA VAL A 52 5.44 -6.39 5.99
C VAL A 52 6.43 -6.78 4.91
N ALA A 53 6.23 -7.94 4.29
CA ALA A 53 7.05 -8.37 3.15
C ALA A 53 6.87 -7.38 1.99
N CYS A 54 7.97 -6.88 1.47
CA CYS A 54 7.97 -5.97 0.33
C CYS A 54 7.83 -6.77 -0.97
N PRO A 55 6.75 -6.57 -1.76
CA PRO A 55 6.64 -7.21 -3.06
C PRO A 55 7.76 -6.74 -3.99
N GLU A 56 8.06 -7.52 -5.03
CA GLU A 56 9.17 -7.28 -5.96
C GLU A 56 9.18 -5.85 -6.54
N PHE A 57 8.02 -5.33 -6.95
CA PHE A 57 7.91 -3.98 -7.48
C PHE A 57 8.32 -2.91 -6.45
N LEU A 58 8.03 -3.13 -5.16
CA LEU A 58 8.39 -2.21 -4.10
C LEU A 58 9.87 -2.29 -3.78
N ARG A 59 10.44 -3.51 -3.69
CA ARG A 59 11.89 -3.70 -3.49
C ARG A 59 12.68 -3.03 -4.61
N THR A 60 12.34 -3.34 -5.85
CA THR A 60 12.96 -2.75 -7.04
C THR A 60 12.91 -1.22 -7.01
N TYR A 61 11.80 -0.64 -6.59
CA TYR A 61 11.67 0.80 -6.45
C TYR A 61 12.55 1.37 -5.35
N LEU A 62 12.50 0.78 -4.15
CA LEU A 62 13.25 1.27 -2.98
C LEU A 62 14.76 1.10 -3.12
N ASP A 63 15.21 0.01 -3.74
CA ASP A 63 16.63 -0.28 -3.95
C ASP A 63 17.28 0.72 -4.92
N ASN A 64 16.50 1.32 -5.82
CA ASN A 64 16.95 2.33 -6.78
C ASN A 64 16.63 3.77 -6.36
N LEU A 65 15.90 3.97 -5.26
CA LEU A 65 15.49 5.30 -4.80
C LEU A 65 16.69 6.00 -4.10
N PRO A 66 17.11 7.19 -4.56
CA PRO A 66 18.18 7.92 -3.90
C PRO A 66 17.84 8.26 -2.44
N ARG A 67 18.77 7.98 -1.52
CA ARG A 67 18.58 8.27 -0.09
C ARG A 67 18.96 9.72 0.21
N SER A 68 17.96 10.54 0.50
CA SER A 68 18.12 11.98 0.79
C SER A 68 18.03 12.33 2.29
N GLY A 69 17.82 11.34 3.16
CA GLY A 69 17.75 11.52 4.61
C GLY A 69 17.36 10.25 5.35
N ARG A 70 17.03 10.37 6.65
CA ARG A 70 16.63 9.26 7.53
C ARG A 70 15.33 8.58 7.08
N PHE A 71 14.35 9.37 6.68
CA PHE A 71 13.04 8.91 6.24
C PHE A 71 13.09 8.49 4.77
N ILE A 72 12.26 7.51 4.39
CA ILE A 72 12.12 7.12 2.97
C ILE A 72 11.56 8.29 2.16
N ILE A 73 10.63 9.07 2.74
CA ILE A 73 10.15 10.34 2.17
C ILE A 73 10.66 11.50 3.04
N ALA A 74 11.88 11.96 2.73
CA ALA A 74 12.56 13.00 3.48
C ALA A 74 12.30 14.42 2.94
N GLN A 75 12.06 15.36 3.85
CA GLN A 75 12.14 16.81 3.58
C GLN A 75 13.57 17.32 3.75
N SER A 76 14.34 16.73 4.67
CA SER A 76 15.78 16.98 4.89
C SER A 76 16.42 15.75 5.54
N LEU A 77 17.75 15.80 5.80
CA LEU A 77 18.51 14.69 6.37
C LEU A 77 17.88 14.05 7.61
N HIS A 78 17.23 14.85 8.48
CA HIS A 78 16.67 14.37 9.75
C HIS A 78 15.15 14.56 9.87
N LYS A 79 14.49 15.05 8.82
CA LYS A 79 13.07 15.41 8.89
C LYS A 79 12.29 14.76 7.75
N GLY A 80 11.27 13.99 8.12
CA GLY A 80 10.27 13.46 7.19
C GLY A 80 9.31 14.53 6.69
N VAL A 81 8.65 14.26 5.58
CA VAL A 81 7.61 15.14 5.03
C VAL A 81 6.36 15.15 5.92
N ALA A 82 5.68 16.30 6.01
CA ALA A 82 4.40 16.37 6.70
C ALA A 82 3.29 15.68 5.90
N LYS A 83 2.38 14.98 6.60
CA LYS A 83 1.23 14.28 5.99
C LYS A 83 0.41 15.19 5.08
N ARG A 84 0.10 16.41 5.54
CA ARG A 84 -0.70 17.38 4.78
C ARG A 84 -0.01 17.77 3.47
N THR A 85 1.32 17.89 3.47
CA THR A 85 2.10 18.20 2.26
C THR A 85 1.94 17.09 1.23
N ILE A 86 2.09 15.82 1.62
CA ILE A 86 1.87 14.70 0.69
C ILE A 86 0.41 14.65 0.19
N GLN A 87 -0.56 14.89 1.07
CA GLN A 87 -1.97 14.92 0.67
C GLN A 87 -2.25 15.99 -0.39
N GLN A 88 -1.72 17.20 -0.21
CA GLN A 88 -1.88 18.30 -1.17
C GLN A 88 -1.17 18.01 -2.50
N ARG A 89 0.06 17.50 -2.43
CA ARG A 89 0.85 17.14 -3.61
C ARG A 89 0.19 16.06 -4.46
N VAL A 90 -0.27 14.98 -3.82
CA VAL A 90 -1.02 13.92 -4.49
C VAL A 90 -2.36 14.43 -5.03
N MET A 91 -3.05 15.34 -4.33
CA MET A 91 -4.28 15.97 -4.85
C MET A 91 -4.00 16.74 -6.14
N ALA A 92 -2.92 17.53 -6.19
CA ALA A 92 -2.52 18.26 -7.40
C ALA A 92 -2.19 17.31 -8.57
N VAL A 93 -1.55 16.16 -8.29
CA VAL A 93 -1.35 15.13 -9.32
C VAL A 93 -2.67 14.57 -9.81
N ARG A 94 -3.59 14.21 -8.89
CA ARG A 94 -4.90 13.65 -9.21
C ARG A 94 -5.75 14.61 -10.04
N GLU A 95 -5.71 15.90 -9.75
CA GLU A 95 -6.41 16.91 -10.54
C GLU A 95 -5.87 16.97 -11.97
N LYS A 96 -4.54 16.96 -12.13
CA LYS A 96 -3.89 16.97 -13.46
C LYS A 96 -4.23 15.75 -14.33
N ILE A 97 -4.47 14.60 -13.72
CA ILE A 97 -4.77 13.34 -14.45
C ILE A 97 -6.26 12.96 -14.42
N GLY A 98 -7.14 13.81 -13.88
CA GLY A 98 -8.58 13.51 -13.78
C GLY A 98 -8.94 12.38 -12.79
N ALA A 99 -8.09 12.08 -11.81
CA ALA A 99 -8.25 10.99 -10.83
C ALA A 99 -8.81 11.46 -9.47
N GLN A 100 -9.62 12.53 -9.45
CA GLN A 100 -10.16 13.11 -8.21
C GLN A 100 -11.16 12.19 -7.49
N ALA A 101 -11.68 11.14 -8.14
CA ALA A 101 -12.48 10.11 -7.50
C ALA A 101 -11.65 9.16 -6.59
N PHE A 102 -10.34 9.02 -6.84
CA PHE A 102 -9.48 8.01 -6.19
C PHE A 102 -8.62 8.63 -5.09
N VAL A 103 -8.97 8.45 -3.81
CA VAL A 103 -8.28 9.09 -2.68
C VAL A 103 -7.11 8.26 -2.14
N ILE A 104 -6.18 8.90 -1.41
CA ILE A 104 -5.00 8.25 -0.77
C ILE A 104 -5.39 7.07 0.13
N HIS A 105 -6.50 7.17 0.86
CA HIS A 105 -6.96 6.05 1.69
C HIS A 105 -7.26 4.80 0.86
N GLY A 106 -7.58 4.97 -0.42
CA GLY A 106 -7.80 3.90 -1.38
C GLY A 106 -6.57 3.04 -1.66
N TRP A 107 -5.34 3.49 -1.41
CA TRP A 107 -4.14 2.67 -1.68
C TRP A 107 -4.08 1.41 -0.83
N ARG A 108 -4.50 1.50 0.44
CA ARG A 108 -4.64 0.34 1.33
C ARG A 108 -5.73 -0.63 0.86
N TYR A 109 -6.80 -0.09 0.28
CA TYR A 109 -7.83 -0.90 -0.37
C TYR A 109 -7.27 -1.60 -1.62
N THR A 110 -6.53 -0.88 -2.47
CA THR A 110 -5.86 -1.42 -3.65
C THR A 110 -4.93 -2.57 -3.29
N ALA A 111 -4.11 -2.42 -2.24
CA ALA A 111 -3.26 -3.50 -1.73
C ALA A 111 -4.08 -4.75 -1.36
N ALA A 112 -5.17 -4.57 -0.62
CA ALA A 112 -6.04 -5.68 -0.22
C ALA A 112 -6.73 -6.37 -1.42
N VAL A 113 -7.16 -5.59 -2.42
CA VAL A 113 -7.78 -6.12 -3.64
C VAL A 113 -6.77 -6.90 -4.47
N HIS A 114 -5.57 -6.35 -4.72
CA HIS A 114 -4.54 -7.06 -5.48
C HIS A 114 -4.17 -8.39 -4.84
N LEU A 115 -4.03 -8.43 -3.51
CA LEU A 115 -3.78 -9.67 -2.78
C LEU A 115 -4.95 -10.65 -2.92
N ALA A 116 -6.19 -10.17 -2.80
CA ALA A 116 -7.38 -11.00 -2.95
C ALA A 116 -7.55 -11.58 -4.36
N GLU A 117 -7.24 -10.79 -5.39
CA GLU A 117 -7.23 -11.19 -6.80
C GLU A 117 -6.11 -12.19 -7.10
N ALA A 118 -4.95 -12.05 -6.43
CA ALA A 118 -3.87 -13.03 -6.44
C ALA A 118 -4.21 -14.33 -5.67
N GLY A 119 -5.40 -14.41 -5.06
CA GLY A 119 -5.88 -15.61 -4.37
C GLY A 119 -5.46 -15.73 -2.92
N ALA A 120 -4.88 -14.68 -2.33
CA ALA A 120 -4.52 -14.67 -0.91
C ALA A 120 -5.74 -14.91 -0.01
N SER A 121 -5.52 -15.64 1.07
CA SER A 121 -6.45 -15.87 2.16
C SER A 121 -6.70 -14.60 2.98
N ASP A 122 -7.80 -14.59 3.74
CA ASP A 122 -8.15 -13.46 4.59
C ASP A 122 -7.04 -13.18 5.63
N SER A 123 -6.38 -14.23 6.14
CA SER A 123 -5.28 -14.12 7.10
C SER A 123 -4.01 -13.54 6.47
N GLU A 124 -3.68 -13.92 5.24
CA GLU A 124 -2.55 -13.32 4.50
C GLU A 124 -2.79 -11.84 4.22
N ILE A 125 -3.99 -11.48 3.75
CA ILE A 125 -4.36 -10.07 3.51
C ILE A 125 -4.32 -9.27 4.83
N GLN A 126 -4.81 -9.85 5.93
CA GLN A 126 -4.79 -9.21 7.24
C GLN A 126 -3.36 -9.02 7.75
N ALA A 127 -2.46 -9.98 7.53
CA ALA A 127 -1.05 -9.89 7.92
C ALA A 127 -0.33 -8.72 7.22
N VAL A 128 -0.62 -8.48 5.93
CA VAL A 128 -0.05 -7.36 5.19
C VAL A 128 -0.69 -6.03 5.62
N THR A 129 -2.02 -5.95 5.58
CA THR A 129 -2.71 -4.67 5.75
C THR A 129 -2.86 -4.25 7.22
N GLY A 130 -2.90 -5.20 8.16
CA GLY A 130 -3.19 -4.93 9.57
C GLY A 130 -4.62 -4.42 9.80
N HIS A 131 -5.61 -4.90 9.05
CA HIS A 131 -7.02 -4.64 9.34
C HIS A 131 -7.41 -5.34 10.66
N LYS A 132 -8.17 -4.65 11.52
CA LYS A 132 -8.60 -5.21 12.80
C LYS A 132 -9.65 -6.32 12.66
N THR A 133 -10.50 -6.25 11.65
CA THR A 133 -11.59 -7.21 11.44
C THR A 133 -11.49 -7.88 10.07
N LEU A 134 -11.78 -9.17 10.04
CA LEU A 134 -11.85 -9.97 8.82
C LEU A 134 -13.00 -9.55 7.90
N GLU A 135 -14.03 -8.88 8.41
CA GLU A 135 -15.20 -8.47 7.61
C GLU A 135 -14.86 -7.51 6.45
N MET A 136 -13.94 -6.56 6.68
CA MET A 136 -13.48 -5.67 5.61
C MET A 136 -12.74 -6.45 4.52
N VAL A 137 -11.89 -7.41 4.93
CA VAL A 137 -11.12 -8.27 4.02
C VAL A 137 -12.06 -9.19 3.24
N LYS A 138 -13.04 -9.80 3.92
CA LYS A 138 -14.06 -10.68 3.32
C LYS A 138 -14.84 -9.98 2.22
N LYS A 139 -15.18 -8.69 2.38
CA LYS A 139 -15.86 -7.90 1.34
C LYS A 139 -15.04 -7.80 0.05
N TYR A 140 -13.74 -7.54 0.15
CA TYR A 140 -12.87 -7.41 -1.02
C TYR A 140 -12.63 -8.77 -1.68
N ARG A 141 -12.41 -9.79 -0.85
CA ARG A 141 -12.24 -11.15 -1.31
C ARG A 141 -13.49 -11.70 -2.01
N SER A 142 -14.67 -11.47 -1.46
CA SER A 142 -15.92 -11.97 -2.05
C SER A 142 -16.17 -11.35 -3.42
N GLN A 143 -15.89 -10.05 -3.59
CA GLN A 143 -15.98 -9.37 -4.88
C GLN A 143 -14.95 -9.92 -5.89
N ALA A 144 -13.68 -10.03 -5.51
CA ALA A 144 -12.62 -10.54 -6.38
C ALA A 144 -12.85 -12.02 -6.79
N ASN A 145 -13.32 -12.84 -5.85
CA ASN A 145 -13.41 -14.28 -6.06
C ASN A 145 -14.75 -14.75 -6.63
N GLN A 146 -15.78 -13.89 -6.73
CA GLN A 146 -17.13 -14.33 -7.12
C GLN A 146 -17.13 -15.08 -8.46
N LYS A 147 -16.52 -14.49 -9.50
CA LYS A 147 -16.47 -15.11 -10.84
C LYS A 147 -15.68 -16.42 -10.84
N ARG A 148 -14.51 -16.44 -10.21
CA ARG A 148 -13.63 -17.62 -10.10
C ARG A 148 -14.30 -18.76 -9.33
N LEU A 149 -14.94 -18.46 -8.21
CA LEU A 149 -15.65 -19.43 -7.38
C LEU A 149 -16.88 -19.98 -8.11
N SER A 150 -17.61 -19.13 -8.84
CA SER A 150 -18.72 -19.56 -9.69
C SER A 150 -18.28 -20.57 -10.75
N GLN A 151 -17.21 -20.25 -11.50
CA GLN A 151 -16.64 -21.17 -12.50
C GLN A 151 -16.19 -22.50 -11.86
N ALA A 152 -15.47 -22.45 -10.74
CA ALA A 152 -15.02 -23.65 -10.04
C ALA A 152 -16.20 -24.49 -9.51
N ALA A 153 -17.28 -23.85 -9.05
CA ALA A 153 -18.48 -24.54 -8.60
C ALA A 153 -19.20 -25.25 -9.75
N GLN A 154 -19.37 -24.59 -10.90
CA GLN A 154 -19.97 -25.20 -12.09
C GLN A 154 -19.11 -26.35 -12.63
N ALA A 155 -17.79 -26.19 -12.68
CA ALA A 155 -16.89 -27.26 -13.12
C ALA A 155 -16.96 -28.51 -12.23
N ARG A 156 -17.18 -28.36 -10.91
CA ARG A 156 -17.41 -29.50 -10.01
C ARG A 156 -18.76 -30.17 -10.26
N ARG A 157 -19.80 -29.39 -10.58
CA ARG A 157 -21.14 -29.91 -10.90
C ARG A 157 -21.18 -30.79 -12.14
N THR A 158 -20.32 -30.52 -13.13
CA THR A 158 -20.25 -31.31 -14.38
C THR A 158 -19.41 -32.58 -14.25
N ARG A 159 -18.72 -32.79 -13.11
CA ARG A 159 -17.89 -33.98 -12.85
C ARG A 159 -18.63 -35.11 -12.10
N THR A 160 -19.91 -34.91 -11.80
CA THR A 160 -20.84 -35.94 -11.30
C THR A 160 -21.75 -36.37 -12.43
#